data_AF-A0A355UEY2-F1
#
_entry.id   AF-A0A355UEY2-F1
#
_cell.length_a   1.000
_cell.length_b   1.000
_cell.length_c   1.000
_cell.angle_alpha   90.00
_cell.angle_beta   90.00
_cell.angle_gamma   90.00
#
_symmetry.space_group_name_H-M   'P 1'
#
loop_
_entity.id
_entity.type
_entity.pdbx_description
1 polymer ?
#
loop_
_entity_poly.entity_id
_entity_poly.type
_entity_poly.pdbx_seq_one_letter_code
_entity_poly.pdbx_strand_id
1 'polypeptide(L)'
;MITMKQLIECVPNISEGRNQNIIKQVVDEIEKVEGVKLLDVDPGATTNRTVITFVGEPKQVCEAAFRVIKKASEVIDMRSHHG
;
A
#
# COMPACT_ATOMS: atom_id res chain seq x y z
N MET A 1 -4.44 32.11 -12.65
CA MET A 1 -3.33 31.29 -12.11
C MET A 1 -3.55 29.86 -12.57
N ILE A 2 -2.54 29.22 -13.18
CA ILE A 2 -2.60 27.79 -13.47
C ILE A 2 -2.28 27.07 -12.18
N THR A 3 -3.26 26.38 -11.59
CA THR A 3 -3.00 25.45 -10.48
C THR A 3 -2.27 24.24 -11.07
N MET A 4 -0.98 24.11 -10.76
CA MET A 4 -0.26 22.86 -11.05
C MET A 4 -0.89 21.74 -10.23
N LYS A 5 -1.36 20.70 -10.90
CA LYS A 5 -1.70 19.44 -10.24
C LYS A 5 -0.44 18.84 -9.65
N GLN A 6 -0.41 18.70 -8.34
CA GLN A 6 0.68 18.04 -7.63
C GLN A 6 0.45 16.53 -7.70
N LEU A 7 1.52 15.78 -7.94
CA LEU A 7 1.48 14.32 -7.97
C LEU A 7 2.57 13.81 -7.04
N ILE A 8 2.22 12.88 -6.15
CA ILE A 8 3.14 12.17 -5.27
C ILE A 8 3.00 10.68 -5.56
N GLU A 9 4.14 9.99 -5.55
CA GLU A 9 4.24 8.54 -5.51
C GLU A 9 4.51 8.08 -4.07
N CYS A 10 3.80 7.05 -3.63
CA CYS A 10 4.04 6.40 -2.36
C CYS A 10 4.32 4.92 -2.59
N VAL A 11 5.40 4.44 -1.97
CA VAL A 11 5.92 3.08 -2.16
C VAL A 11 6.03 2.33 -0.83
N PRO A 12 4.92 2.12 -0.09
CA PRO A 12 4.99 1.39 1.17
C PRO A 12 5.40 -0.06 0.96
N ASN A 13 6.04 -0.60 2.00
CA ASN A 13 6.48 -1.98 2.06
C ASN A 13 5.78 -2.65 3.25
N ILE A 14 5.05 -3.74 3.01
CA ILE A 14 4.42 -4.54 4.07
C ILE A 14 5.18 -5.84 4.29
N SER A 15 5.20 -6.31 5.54
CA SER A 15 5.86 -7.55 5.95
C SER A 15 4.97 -8.77 5.70
N GLU A 16 4.57 -8.96 4.45
CA GLU A 16 3.88 -10.15 3.94
C GLU A 16 4.18 -10.27 2.45
N GLY A 17 4.64 -11.43 1.99
CA GLY A 17 4.96 -11.68 0.57
C GLY A 17 4.46 -13.04 0.05
N ARG A 18 3.70 -13.79 0.85
CA ARG A 18 3.28 -15.17 0.56
C ARG A 18 1.77 -15.32 0.54
N ASN A 19 1.08 -14.76 1.53
CA ASN A 19 -0.37 -14.84 1.66
C ASN A 19 -1.06 -13.78 0.80
N GLN A 20 -1.47 -14.19 -0.40
CA GLN A 20 -2.15 -13.33 -1.38
C GLN A 20 -3.47 -12.73 -0.85
N ASN A 21 -4.16 -13.42 0.05
CA ASN A 21 -5.39 -12.88 0.64
C ASN A 21 -5.12 -11.73 1.63
N ILE A 22 -4.02 -11.81 2.38
CA ILE A 22 -3.59 -10.71 3.26
C ILE A 22 -3.15 -9.51 2.41
N ILE A 23 -2.31 -9.75 1.39
CA ILE A 23 -1.84 -8.71 0.48
C ILE A 23 -3.03 -8.00 -0.18
N LYS A 24 -3.98 -8.77 -0.71
CA LYS A 24 -5.19 -8.22 -1.34
C LYS A 24 -6.00 -7.35 -0.37
N GLN A 25 -6.22 -7.80 0.86
CA GLN A 25 -6.96 -7.00 1.86
C GLN A 25 -6.32 -5.64 2.11
N VAL A 26 -4.99 -5.56 2.13
CA VAL A 26 -4.26 -4.30 2.30
C VAL A 26 -4.34 -3.42 1.04
N VAL A 27 -4.12 -4.01 -0.14
CA VAL A 27 -4.15 -3.30 -1.43
C VAL A 27 -5.53 -2.72 -1.73
N ASP A 28 -6.61 -3.46 -1.41
CA ASP A 28 -8.00 -3.03 -1.62
C ASP A 28 -8.34 -1.73 -0.86
N GLU A 29 -7.59 -1.38 0.20
CA GLU A 29 -7.79 -0.10 0.90
C GLU A 29 -7.31 1.11 0.11
N ILE A 30 -6.37 0.94 -0.82
CA ILE A 30 -5.86 2.01 -1.69
C ILE A 30 -6.93 2.40 -2.69
N GLU A 31 -7.57 1.42 -3.33
CA GLU A 31 -8.62 1.63 -4.35
C GLU A 31 -9.88 2.31 -3.78
N LYS A 32 -10.07 2.26 -2.46
CA LYS A 32 -11.16 2.97 -1.76
C LYS A 32 -10.92 4.47 -1.61
N VAL A 33 -9.72 4.97 -1.91
CA VAL A 33 -9.39 6.39 -1.81
C VAL A 33 -9.51 7.03 -3.18
N GLU A 34 -10.56 7.83 -3.36
CA GLU A 34 -10.77 8.60 -4.59
C GLU A 34 -9.57 9.51 -4.89
N GLY A 35 -9.13 9.53 -6.15
CA GLY A 35 -7.98 10.34 -6.58
C GLY A 35 -6.62 9.67 -6.37
N VAL A 36 -6.58 8.42 -5.88
CA VAL A 36 -5.39 7.57 -5.86
C VAL A 36 -5.48 6.51 -6.95
N LYS A 37 -4.35 6.24 -7.59
CA LYS A 37 -4.20 5.16 -8.57
C LYS A 37 -3.14 4.19 -8.11
N LEU A 38 -3.52 2.93 -7.91
CA LEU A 38 -2.60 1.82 -7.76
C LEU A 38 -1.85 1.59 -9.08
N LEU A 39 -0.52 1.50 -9.01
CA LEU A 39 0.34 1.29 -10.16
C LEU A 39 0.93 -0.12 -10.19
N ASP A 40 1.37 -0.62 -9.04
CA ASP A 40 2.03 -1.93 -8.96
C ASP A 40 1.90 -2.56 -7.58
N VAL A 41 1.96 -3.90 -7.55
CA VAL A 41 2.01 -4.73 -6.35
C VAL A 41 3.01 -5.86 -6.62
N ASP A 42 4.16 -5.79 -5.97
CA ASP A 42 5.27 -6.74 -6.18
C ASP A 42 5.54 -7.56 -4.90
N PRO A 43 4.93 -8.76 -4.77
CA PRO A 43 5.15 -9.65 -3.65
C PRO A 43 6.41 -10.50 -3.81
N GLY A 44 7.37 -10.32 -2.90
CA GLY A 44 8.55 -11.16 -2.76
C GLY A 44 8.33 -12.31 -1.79
N ALA A 45 8.12 -13.53 -2.30
CA ALA A 45 7.90 -14.71 -1.46
C ALA A 45 9.12 -15.09 -0.59
N THR A 46 10.34 -14.88 -1.11
CA THR A 46 11.60 -15.15 -0.41
C THR A 46 11.83 -14.17 0.73
N THR A 47 11.74 -12.87 0.45
CA THR A 47 11.90 -11.78 1.44
C THR A 47 10.69 -11.62 2.35
N ASN A 48 9.58 -12.30 2.03
CA ASN A 48 8.30 -12.21 2.72
C ASN A 48 7.84 -10.74 2.92
N ARG A 49 7.94 -9.96 1.85
CA ARG A 49 7.53 -8.56 1.80
C ARG A 49 6.83 -8.28 0.49
N THR A 50 5.93 -7.30 0.50
CA THR A 50 5.29 -6.78 -0.72
C THR A 50 5.56 -5.30 -0.82
N VAL A 51 6.08 -4.88 -1.98
CA VAL A 51 6.19 -3.47 -2.36
C VAL A 51 4.88 -3.09 -3.05
N ILE A 52 4.26 -1.99 -2.62
CA ILE A 52 3.04 -1.49 -3.23
C ILE A 52 3.33 -0.09 -3.74
N THR A 53 2.96 0.21 -4.99
CA THR A 53 3.23 1.51 -5.61
C THR A 53 1.91 2.16 -6.01
N PHE A 54 1.66 3.38 -5.54
CA PHE A 54 0.49 4.16 -5.94
C PHE A 54 0.78 5.66 -6.00
N VAL A 55 -0.02 6.36 -6.82
CA VAL A 55 0.14 7.80 -7.07
C VAL A 55 -1.16 8.57 -6.90
N GLY A 56 -1.07 9.85 -6.57
CA GLY A 56 -2.22 10.74 -6.44
C GLY A 56 -1.83 12.13 -5.94
N GLU A 57 -2.83 12.95 -5.65
CA GLU A 57 -2.61 14.24 -4.97
C GLU A 57 -2.15 14.02 -3.52
N PRO A 58 -1.34 14.94 -2.93
CA PRO A 58 -0.68 14.71 -1.65
C PRO A 58 -1.59 14.24 -0.52
N LYS A 59 -2.78 14.85 -0.37
CA LYS A 59 -3.71 14.51 0.72
C LYS A 59 -4.29 13.11 0.55
N GLN A 60 -4.68 12.76 -0.66
CA GLN A 60 -5.26 11.46 -1.00
C GLN A 60 -4.22 10.35 -0.86
N VAL A 61 -2.98 10.58 -1.27
CA VAL A 61 -1.87 9.65 -1.08
C VAL A 61 -1.59 9.40 0.41
N CYS A 62 -1.57 10.46 1.23
CA CYS A 62 -1.41 10.31 2.68
C CYS A 62 -2.54 9.49 3.31
N GLU A 63 -3.80 9.71 2.91
CA GLU A 63 -4.95 8.94 3.36
C GLU A 63 -4.83 7.46 2.96
N ALA A 64 -4.48 7.16 1.71
CA ALA A 64 -4.27 5.79 1.25
C ALA A 64 -3.14 5.10 2.01
N ALA A 65 -2.01 5.78 2.22
CA ALA A 65 -0.90 5.26 3.02
C ALA A 65 -1.32 4.94 4.47
N PHE A 66 -2.11 5.81 5.10
CA PHE A 66 -2.63 5.56 6.44
C PHE A 66 -3.54 4.33 6.49
N ARG A 67 -4.44 4.16 5.52
CA ARG A 67 -5.32 2.99 5.43
C ARG A 67 -4.55 1.70 5.20
N VAL A 68 -3.52 1.72 4.35
CA VAL A 68 -2.61 0.59 4.14
C VAL A 68 -1.99 0.16 5.47
N ILE A 69 -1.41 1.09 6.23
CA ILE A 69 -0.76 0.79 7.51
C ILE A 69 -1.77 0.27 8.53
N LYS A 70 -2.95 0.90 8.61
CA LYS A 70 -4.03 0.48 9.52
C LYS A 70 -4.50 -0.95 9.20
N LYS A 71 -4.74 -1.26 7.93
CA LYS A 71 -5.18 -2.60 7.55
C LYS A 71 -4.08 -3.62 7.79
N ALA A 72 -2.84 -3.31 7.41
CA ALA A 72 -1.69 -4.18 7.64
C ALA A 72 -1.52 -4.53 9.13
N SER A 73 -1.72 -3.58 10.05
CA SER A 73 -1.64 -3.84 11.49
C SER A 73 -2.78 -4.72 12.04
N GLU A 74 -3.92 -4.78 11.35
CA GLU A 74 -5.05 -5.66 11.70
C GLU A 74 -4.84 -7.11 11.22
N VAL A 75 -4.14 -7.31 10.10
CA VAL A 75 -4.08 -8.61 9.41
C VAL A 75 -2.71 -9.28 9.40
N ILE A 76 -1.63 -8.55 9.70
CA ILE A 76 -0.26 -9.09 9.76
C ILE A 76 0.17 -9.26 11.21
N ASP A 77 0.45 -10.51 11.62
CA ASP A 77 1.06 -10.81 12.92
C ASP A 77 2.58 -10.88 12.81
N MET A 78 3.24 -9.78 13.19
CA MET A 78 4.69 -9.66 13.16
C MET A 78 5.44 -10.66 14.06
N ARG A 79 4.78 -11.28 15.05
CA ARG A 79 5.41 -12.32 15.89
C ARG A 79 5.70 -13.59 15.11
N SER A 80 4.98 -13.81 14.01
CA SER A 80 5.11 -14.98 13.13
C SER A 80 5.93 -14.68 11.86
N HIS A 81 6.20 -13.40 11.58
CA HIS A 81 6.88 -12.98 10.35
C HIS A 81 8.36 -13.38 10.35
N HIS A 82 8.80 -13.96 9.23
CA HIS A 82 10.20 -14.25 8.93
C HIS A 82 10.45 -14.11 7.41
N GLY A 83 11.52 -13.42 7.03
CA GLY A 83 11.94 -13.19 5.64
C GLY A 83 13.06 -12.17 5.51
#